data_AF-A0A519ITG5-F1
#
_entry.id   AF-A0A519ITG5-F1
#
_cell.length_a   1.000
_cell.length_b   1.000
_cell.length_c   1.000
_cell.angle_alpha   90.00
_cell.angle_beta   90.00
_cell.angle_gamma   90.00
#
_symmetry.space_group_name_H-M   'P 1'
#
loop_
_entity.id
_entity.type
_entity.pdbx_description
1 polymer ?
#
loop_
_entity_poly.entity_id
_entity_poly.type
_entity_poly.pdbx_seq_one_letter_code
_entity_poly.pdbx_strand_id
1 'polypeptide(L)'
;MVTFLYYALMVLLGYVCYRYGQKLLNQGLRDENDEFTKPPLGPVGFLVIGAVACYLSFAALRALALREIPCVGKGCKGQIYTLAEHAGQYWANLFFVLWIVLALGYAMYVTIKIWQRT
;
A
#
# COMPACT_ATOMS: atom_id res chain seq x y z
N MET A 1 14.86 15.84 -12.10
CA MET A 1 15.71 14.97 -11.24
C MET A 1 14.97 14.46 -10.00
N VAL A 2 14.39 15.32 -9.16
CA VAL A 2 13.69 14.90 -7.93
C VAL A 2 12.51 13.95 -8.17
N THR A 3 11.71 14.19 -9.21
CA THR A 3 10.57 13.34 -9.59
C THR A 3 10.98 11.91 -9.95
N PHE A 4 12.07 11.76 -10.69
CA PHE A 4 12.61 10.44 -11.05
C PHE A 4 13.10 9.69 -9.81
N LEU A 5 13.82 10.40 -8.92
CA LEU A 5 14.29 9.83 -7.65
C LEU A 5 13.14 9.41 -6.74
N TYR A 6 12.06 10.20 -6.69
CA TYR A 6 10.83 9.85 -5.95
C TYR A 6 10.22 8.53 -6.44
N TYR A 7 10.01 8.38 -7.75
CA TYR A 7 9.45 7.13 -8.29
C TYR A 7 10.40 5.94 -8.14
N ALA A 8 11.71 6.15 -8.30
CA ALA A 8 12.71 5.12 -8.06
C ALA A 8 12.70 4.64 -6.59
N LEU A 9 12.59 5.56 -5.63
CA LEU A 9 12.47 5.23 -4.21
C LEU A 9 11.16 4.50 -3.90
N MET A 10 10.04 4.88 -4.52
CA MET A 10 8.76 4.17 -4.40
C MET A 10 8.89 2.70 -4.83
N VAL A 11 9.50 2.45 -6.00
CA VAL A 11 9.73 1.10 -6.51
C VAL A 11 10.68 0.32 -5.60
N LEU A 12 11.77 0.95 -5.13
CA LEU A 12 12.72 0.34 -4.23
C LEU A 12 12.07 -0.04 -2.89
N LEU A 13 11.23 0.83 -2.34
CA LEU A 13 10.44 0.53 -1.15
C LEU A 13 9.54 -0.70 -1.37
N GLY A 14 8.85 -0.74 -2.51
CA GLY A 14 8.04 -1.91 -2.89
C GLY A 14 8.87 -3.20 -2.96
N TYR A 15 10.07 -3.14 -3.55
CA TYR A 15 10.98 -4.29 -3.61
C TYR A 15 11.42 -4.76 -2.22
N VAL A 16 11.78 -3.84 -1.32
CA VAL A 16 12.17 -4.17 0.06
C VAL A 16 11.00 -4.81 0.82
N CYS A 17 9.80 -4.24 0.72
CA CYS A 17 8.60 -4.80 1.35
C CYS A 17 8.26 -6.19 0.80
N TYR A 18 8.35 -6.37 -0.52
CA TYR A 18 8.15 -7.68 -1.16
C TYR A 18 9.17 -8.70 -0.65
N ARG A 19 10.46 -8.35 -0.62
CA ARG A 19 11.50 -9.28 -0.20
C ARG A 19 11.40 -9.63 1.29
N TYR A 20 10.97 -8.68 2.12
CA TYR A 20 10.62 -8.92 3.52
C TYR A 20 9.44 -9.90 3.67
N GLY A 21 8.34 -9.66 2.96
CA GLY A 21 7.17 -10.54 2.99
C GLY A 21 7.48 -11.95 2.48
N GLN A 22 8.28 -12.08 1.42
CA GLN A 22 8.75 -13.38 0.95
C GLN A 22 9.64 -14.10 1.97
N LYS A 23 10.52 -13.38 2.67
CA LYS A 23 11.34 -13.97 3.73
C LYS A 23 10.45 -14.56 4.84
N LEU A 24 9.43 -13.82 5.28
CA LEU A 24 8.43 -14.28 6.25
C LEU A 24 7.64 -15.50 5.73
N LEU A 25 7.23 -15.49 4.47
CA LEU A 25 6.52 -16.61 3.87
C LEU A 25 7.41 -17.84 3.66
N ASN A 26 8.72 -17.69 3.60
CA ASN A 26 9.65 -18.82 3.51
C ASN A 26 10.06 -19.36 4.89
N GLN A 27 9.81 -18.62 5.97
CA GLN A 27 9.94 -19.13 7.32
C GLN A 27 8.88 -20.23 7.57
N GLY A 28 9.29 -21.29 8.28
CA GLY A 28 8.41 -22.37 8.71
C GLY A 28 7.44 -21.95 9.81
N LEU A 29 6.87 -22.92 10.53
CA LEU A 29 5.99 -22.64 11.67
C LEU A 29 6.72 -21.89 12.80
N ARG A 30 8.02 -22.15 12.93
CA ARG A 30 8.91 -21.54 13.92
C ARG A 30 10.03 -20.75 13.24
N ASP A 31 10.34 -19.62 13.84
CA ASP A 31 11.42 -18.70 13.46
C ASP A 31 12.79 -19.19 13.97
N GLU A 32 13.88 -18.51 13.61
CA GLU A 32 15.26 -18.82 14.05
C GLU A 32 15.42 -18.83 15.59
N ASN A 33 14.54 -18.15 16.32
CA ASN A 33 14.52 -18.11 17.78
C ASN A 33 13.59 -19.15 18.43
N ASP A 34 13.11 -20.15 17.69
CA ASP A 34 12.14 -21.17 18.10
C ASP A 34 10.74 -20.63 18.51
N GLU A 35 10.47 -19.34 18.23
CA GLU A 35 9.15 -18.73 18.40
C GLU A 35 8.23 -18.99 17.20
N PHE A 36 6.90 -18.95 17.41
CA PHE A 36 5.95 -18.99 16.30
C PHE A 36 6.14 -17.80 15.37
N THR A 37 6.16 -18.05 14.06
CA THR A 37 6.32 -17.00 13.04
C THR A 37 5.21 -15.96 13.17
N LYS A 38 5.58 -14.73 13.59
CA LYS A 38 4.61 -13.67 13.84
C LYS A 38 4.22 -12.99 12.52
N PRO A 39 2.92 -12.78 12.26
CA PRO A 39 2.46 -12.03 11.11
C PRO A 39 2.89 -10.56 11.21
N PRO A 40 3.03 -9.85 10.08
CA PRO A 40 3.33 -8.43 10.09
C PRO A 40 2.18 -7.59 10.69
N LEU A 41 0.95 -8.12 10.69
CA LEU A 41 -0.23 -7.47 11.26
C LEU A 41 -0.85 -8.33 12.35
N GLY A 42 -1.08 -7.74 13.52
CA GLY A 42 -1.95 -8.32 14.55
C GLY A 42 -3.43 -8.21 14.15
N PRO A 43 -4.36 -8.89 14.87
CA PRO A 43 -5.78 -8.92 14.51
C PRO A 43 -6.44 -7.54 14.38
N VAL A 44 -6.19 -6.65 15.35
CA VAL A 44 -6.72 -5.27 15.32
C VAL A 44 -6.08 -4.47 14.18
N GLY A 45 -4.76 -4.61 13.99
CA GLY A 45 -4.03 -3.95 12.91
C GLY A 45 -4.54 -4.39 11.53
N PHE A 46 -4.88 -5.67 11.38
CA PHE A 46 -5.46 -6.22 10.16
C PHE A 46 -6.81 -5.58 9.82
N LEU A 47 -7.70 -5.41 10.80
CA LEU A 47 -9.00 -4.75 10.58
C LEU A 47 -8.84 -3.27 10.20
N VAL A 48 -7.97 -2.55 10.91
CA VAL A 48 -7.69 -1.13 10.61
C VAL A 48 -7.10 -0.98 9.21
N ILE A 49 -6.09 -1.78 8.87
CA ILE A 49 -5.49 -1.74 7.53
C ILE A 49 -6.49 -2.17 6.46
N GLY A 50 -7.34 -3.17 6.72
CA GLY A 50 -8.39 -3.58 5.81
C GLY A 50 -9.39 -2.46 5.51
N ALA A 51 -9.82 -1.73 6.55
CA ALA A 51 -10.71 -0.58 6.39
C ALA A 51 -10.05 0.55 5.58
N VAL A 52 -8.78 0.86 5.87
CA VAL A 52 -8.01 1.88 5.14
C VAL A 52 -7.80 1.48 3.68
N ALA A 53 -7.41 0.23 3.43
CA ALA A 53 -7.20 -0.29 2.07
C ALA A 53 -8.51 -0.26 1.27
N CYS A 54 -9.64 -0.64 1.88
CA CYS A 54 -10.97 -0.56 1.26
C CYS A 54 -11.33 0.88 0.89
N TYR A 55 -11.17 1.82 1.83
CA TYR A 55 -11.42 3.24 1.58
C TYR A 55 -10.56 3.80 0.45
N LEU A 56 -9.26 3.53 0.46
CA LEU A 56 -8.33 4.00 -0.58
C LEU A 56 -8.62 3.36 -1.94
N SER A 57 -9.01 2.08 -1.97
CA SER A 57 -9.40 1.40 -3.21
C SER A 57 -10.67 2.02 -3.80
N PHE A 58 -11.66 2.32 -2.95
CA PHE A 58 -12.86 3.03 -3.36
C PHE A 58 -12.53 4.44 -3.89
N ALA A 59 -11.66 5.18 -3.19
CA ALA A 59 -11.22 6.49 -3.63
C ALA A 59 -10.50 6.45 -4.99
N ALA A 60 -9.66 5.44 -5.23
CA ALA A 60 -8.99 5.24 -6.52
C ALA A 60 -9.99 4.90 -7.64
N LEU A 61 -10.95 4.01 -7.40
CA LEU A 61 -12.01 3.67 -8.35
C LEU A 61 -12.89 4.89 -8.67
N ARG A 62 -13.28 5.64 -7.65
CA ARG A 62 -14.02 6.89 -7.81
C ARG A 62 -13.24 7.91 -8.63
N ALA A 63 -11.94 8.04 -8.39
CA ALA A 63 -11.08 8.95 -9.15
C ALA A 63 -11.03 8.56 -10.63
N LEU A 64 -10.90 7.27 -10.94
CA LEU A 64 -10.92 6.77 -12.31
C LEU A 64 -12.27 7.03 -13.00
N ALA A 65 -13.39 6.86 -12.29
CA ALA A 65 -14.74 7.06 -12.82
C ALA A 65 -15.07 8.55 -13.04
N LEU A 66 -14.77 9.40 -12.07
CA LEU A 66 -15.10 10.83 -12.10
C LEU A 66 -14.02 11.69 -12.76
N ARG A 67 -12.81 11.14 -12.97
CA ARG A 67 -11.62 11.87 -13.48
C ARG A 67 -11.20 13.04 -12.58
N GLU A 68 -11.53 12.94 -11.31
CA GLU A 68 -11.22 13.93 -10.27
C GLU A 68 -10.69 13.20 -9.04
N ILE A 69 -9.58 13.67 -8.48
CA ILE A 69 -9.01 13.09 -7.28
C ILE A 69 -8.77 14.18 -6.23
N PRO A 70 -9.34 14.06 -5.01
CA PRO A 70 -8.93 14.93 -3.91
C PRO A 70 -7.47 14.63 -3.58
N CYS A 71 -6.66 15.65 -3.35
CA CYS A 71 -5.26 15.41 -3.06
C CYS A 71 -5.08 14.69 -1.71
N VAL A 72 -4.32 13.58 -1.71
CA VAL A 72 -4.07 12.75 -0.54
C VAL A 72 -2.60 12.87 -0.14
N GLY A 73 -2.29 13.57 0.95
CA GLY A 73 -0.91 13.66 1.50
C GLY A 73 -0.62 14.95 2.28
N LYS A 74 0.53 14.99 2.98
CA LYS A 74 0.96 16.12 3.84
C LYS A 74 1.17 17.46 3.10
N GLY A 75 1.31 17.43 1.78
CA GLY A 75 1.52 18.63 0.96
C GLY A 75 0.25 19.32 0.47
N CYS A 76 -0.94 18.78 0.78
CA CYS A 76 -2.17 19.18 0.09
C CYS A 76 -3.19 19.88 0.98
N LYS A 77 -3.64 21.05 0.53
CA LYS A 77 -4.65 21.89 1.21
C LYS A 77 -6.09 21.49 0.83
N GLY A 78 -6.37 20.20 0.65
CA GLY A 78 -7.71 19.72 0.24
C GLY A 78 -8.13 20.11 -1.18
N GLN A 79 -7.17 20.40 -2.07
CA GLN A 79 -7.45 20.72 -3.48
C GLN A 79 -7.90 19.47 -4.25
N ILE A 80 -8.80 19.67 -5.20
CA ILE A 80 -9.27 18.64 -6.14
C ILE A 80 -8.47 18.78 -7.42
N TYR A 81 -7.80 17.71 -7.87
CA TYR A 81 -7.13 17.67 -9.16
C TYR A 81 -8.04 17.01 -10.19
N THR A 82 -8.39 17.76 -11.22
CA THR A 82 -9.12 17.25 -12.38
C THR A 82 -8.14 16.78 -13.44
N LEU A 83 -8.49 15.73 -14.19
CA LEU A 83 -7.66 15.24 -15.30
C LEU A 83 -7.51 16.30 -16.41
N ALA A 84 -8.54 17.13 -16.61
CA ALA A 84 -8.58 18.14 -17.67
C ALA A 84 -7.63 19.31 -17.42
N GLU A 85 -7.54 19.80 -16.18
CA GLU A 85 -6.72 20.97 -15.84
C GLU A 85 -5.34 20.57 -15.30
N HIS A 86 -5.23 19.41 -14.65
CA HIS A 86 -4.06 19.02 -13.86
C HIS A 86 -3.63 17.56 -14.08
N ALA A 87 -3.54 17.14 -15.36
CA ALA A 87 -3.22 15.76 -15.73
C ALA A 87 -2.00 15.16 -15.00
N GLY A 88 -0.89 15.89 -14.89
CA GLY A 88 0.32 15.38 -14.22
C GLY A 88 0.13 15.12 -12.72
N GLN A 89 -0.51 16.05 -12.01
CA GLN A 89 -0.78 15.93 -10.57
C GLN A 89 -1.84 14.87 -10.28
N TYR A 90 -2.85 14.77 -11.15
CA TYR A 90 -3.87 13.72 -11.12
C TYR A 90 -3.23 12.32 -11.15
N TRP A 91 -2.39 12.04 -12.16
CA TRP A 91 -1.76 10.72 -12.32
C TRP A 91 -0.76 10.40 -11.21
N ALA A 92 0.00 11.40 -10.74
CA ALA A 92 0.94 11.21 -9.64
C ALA A 92 0.22 10.84 -8.33
N ASN A 93 -0.88 11.52 -8.02
CA ASN A 93 -1.68 11.23 -6.82
C ASN A 93 -2.39 9.88 -6.93
N LEU A 94 -2.96 9.57 -8.10
CA LEU A 94 -3.59 8.27 -8.34
C LEU A 94 -2.58 7.13 -8.24
N PHE A 95 -1.38 7.29 -8.81
CA PHE A 95 -0.30 6.32 -8.70
C PHE A 95 0.08 6.07 -7.23
N PHE A 96 0.23 7.13 -6.44
CA PHE A 96 0.54 7.03 -5.01
C PHE A 96 -0.54 6.27 -4.23
N VAL A 97 -1.82 6.58 -4.46
CA VAL A 97 -2.95 5.89 -3.80
C VAL A 97 -2.95 4.41 -4.18
N LEU A 98 -2.81 4.08 -5.46
CA LEU A 98 -2.72 2.69 -5.92
C LEU A 98 -1.51 1.96 -5.33
N TRP A 99 -0.38 2.64 -5.21
CA TRP A 99 0.83 2.08 -4.60
C TRP A 99 0.62 1.73 -3.12
N ILE A 100 -0.04 2.60 -2.36
CA ILE A 100 -0.41 2.30 -0.97
C ILE A 100 -1.37 1.11 -0.91
N VAL A 101 -2.41 1.11 -1.74
CA VAL A 101 -3.38 0.00 -1.78
C VAL A 101 -2.68 -1.33 -2.04
N LEU A 102 -1.74 -1.38 -2.99
CA LEU A 102 -0.95 -2.58 -3.26
C LEU A 102 -0.08 -3.00 -2.06
N ALA A 103 0.59 -2.05 -1.41
CA ALA A 103 1.42 -2.33 -0.24
C ALA A 103 0.59 -2.88 0.94
N LEU A 104 -0.56 -2.27 1.23
CA LEU A 104 -1.48 -2.73 2.27
C LEU A 104 -2.07 -4.11 1.93
N GLY A 105 -2.50 -4.30 0.68
CA GLY A 105 -3.01 -5.58 0.19
C GLY A 105 -1.99 -6.70 0.31
N TYR A 106 -0.72 -6.42 -0.01
CA TYR A 106 0.36 -7.38 0.15
C TYR A 106 0.63 -7.72 1.62
N ALA A 107 0.63 -6.73 2.53
CA ALA A 107 0.79 -6.97 3.96
C ALA A 107 -0.35 -7.84 4.53
N MET A 108 -1.60 -7.58 4.11
CA MET A 108 -2.75 -8.40 4.45
C MET A 108 -2.62 -9.83 3.90
N TYR A 109 -2.19 -9.98 2.65
CA TYR A 109 -1.96 -11.29 2.03
C TYR A 109 -0.94 -12.13 2.82
N VAL A 110 0.22 -11.54 3.16
CA VAL A 110 1.25 -12.21 3.96
C VAL A 110 0.69 -12.62 5.32
N THR A 111 -0.07 -11.74 5.97
CA THR A 111 -0.71 -12.02 7.27
C THR A 111 -1.67 -13.20 7.20
N ILE A 112 -2.58 -13.22 6.23
CA ILE A 112 -3.54 -14.34 6.05
C ILE A 112 -2.78 -15.64 5.80
N LYS A 113 -1.74 -15.62 4.95
CA LYS A 113 -0.95 -16.81 4.66
C LYS A 113 -0.21 -17.37 5.87
N ILE A 114 0.25 -16.52 6.78
CA ILE A 114 0.89 -16.94 8.03
C ILE A 114 -0.16 -17.52 8.98
N TRP A 115 -1.31 -16.86 9.15
CA TRP A 115 -2.40 -17.37 9.99
C TRP A 115 -2.96 -18.72 9.52
N GLN A 116 -3.02 -18.95 8.20
CA GLN A 116 -3.45 -20.24 7.66
C GLN A 116 -2.45 -21.39 7.90
N ARG A 117 -1.22 -21.07 8.34
CA ARG A 117 -0.20 -22.06 8.67
C ARG A 117 -0.14 -22.39 10.17
N THR A 118 -0.64 -21.49 11.02
CA THR A 118 -0.79 -21.72 12.46
C THR A 118 -1.97 -22.65 12.72
#